data_AF-A0A7Y3TNR3-F1
#
_entry.id   AF-A0A7Y3TNR3-F1
#
_cell.length_a   1.000
_cell.length_b   1.000
_cell.length_c   1.000
_cell.angle_alpha   90.00
_cell.angle_beta   90.00
_cell.angle_gamma   90.00
#
_symmetry.space_group_name_H-M   'P 1'
#
loop_
_entity.id
_entity.type
_entity.pdbx_description
1 polymer ?
#
loop_
_entity_poly.entity_id
_entity_poly.type
_entity_poly.pdbx_seq_one_letter_code
_entity_poly.pdbx_strand_id
1 'polypeptide(L)'
;MVQAPSKPLTLAEFLQLPETKPASEYVDGQIIQKPMPQGKHSAIQGELVPAINGVVKPQRVARAFPELRCTFGDRSIVPDIAVFLWSRIPCDENGEVANTFSAAPDWTIEILSPAQSQTKVTKNILHCLKHGTQMGWLIDPDEKTVFVYRPKQETEVFDQPDESLPAPSFAELQLTSKALFAWLLG
;
A
#
# COMPACT_ATOMS: atom_id res chain seq x y z
N MET A 1 -21.08 29.96 -23.05
CA MET A 1 -20.23 29.05 -23.84
C MET A 1 -20.44 27.65 -23.29
N VAL A 2 -20.96 26.74 -24.11
CA VAL A 2 -21.11 25.33 -23.70
C VAL A 2 -19.72 24.71 -23.79
N GLN A 3 -19.08 24.46 -22.64
CA GLN A 3 -17.83 23.69 -22.62
C GLN A 3 -18.13 22.29 -23.14
N ALA A 4 -17.46 21.90 -24.22
CA ALA A 4 -17.46 20.52 -24.67
C ALA A 4 -16.93 19.64 -23.50
N PRO A 5 -17.57 18.50 -23.19
CA PRO A 5 -17.07 17.62 -22.15
C PRO A 5 -15.66 17.18 -22.52
N SER A 6 -14.67 17.53 -21.69
CA SER A 6 -13.31 17.04 -21.83
C SER A 6 -13.36 15.52 -21.82
N LYS A 7 -12.83 14.89 -22.87
CA LYS A 7 -12.77 13.42 -22.96
C LYS A 7 -12.10 12.88 -21.68
N PRO A 8 -12.74 11.96 -20.94
CA PRO A 8 -12.15 11.43 -19.72
C PRO A 8 -10.83 10.72 -20.06
N LEU A 9 -9.78 11.04 -19.31
CA LEU A 9 -8.45 10.46 -19.49
C LEU A 9 -8.52 8.94 -19.23
N THR A 10 -8.06 8.14 -20.16
CA THR A 10 -7.98 6.68 -20.03
C THR A 10 -6.77 6.27 -19.17
N LEU A 11 -6.81 5.08 -18.58
CA LEU A 11 -5.66 4.53 -17.86
C LEU A 11 -4.42 4.43 -18.75
N ALA A 12 -4.57 4.05 -20.01
CA ALA A 12 -3.46 3.96 -20.95
C ALA A 12 -2.80 5.32 -21.20
N GLU A 13 -3.60 6.39 -21.35
CA GLU A 13 -3.08 7.76 -21.48
C GLU A 13 -2.41 8.23 -20.19
N PHE A 14 -2.97 7.89 -19.02
CA PHE A 14 -2.35 8.20 -17.73
C PHE A 14 -0.96 7.58 -17.58
N LEU A 15 -0.78 6.31 -17.97
CA LEU A 15 0.50 5.60 -17.85
C LEU A 15 1.60 6.16 -18.79
N GLN A 16 1.25 7.00 -19.76
CA GLN A 16 2.22 7.70 -20.61
C GLN A 16 2.63 9.07 -20.04
N LEU A 17 1.96 9.54 -18.98
CA LEU A 17 2.32 10.79 -18.31
C LEU A 17 3.62 10.62 -17.50
N PRO A 18 4.42 11.68 -17.35
CA PRO A 18 5.59 11.63 -16.48
C PRO A 18 5.18 11.40 -15.02
N GLU A 19 6.02 10.65 -14.29
CA GLU A 19 5.88 10.49 -12.85
C GLU A 19 5.97 11.84 -12.13
N THR A 20 5.22 11.96 -11.03
CA THR A 20 5.15 13.16 -10.20
C THR A 20 5.75 12.90 -8.81
N LYS A 21 6.05 13.97 -8.07
CA LYS A 21 6.49 13.88 -6.68
C LYS A 21 5.63 14.80 -5.80
N PRO A 22 4.83 14.26 -4.87
CA PRO A 22 4.53 12.83 -4.66
C PRO A 22 3.84 12.19 -5.86
N ALA A 23 3.84 10.86 -5.91
CA ALA A 23 3.29 10.11 -7.03
C ALA A 23 1.81 10.40 -7.25
N SER A 24 1.41 10.37 -8.53
CA SER A 24 0.02 10.44 -8.96
C SER A 24 -0.57 9.05 -9.08
N GLU A 25 -1.82 8.91 -8.64
CA GLU A 25 -2.64 7.71 -8.77
C GLU A 25 -3.74 7.96 -9.80
N TYR A 26 -4.18 6.90 -10.46
CA TYR A 26 -5.34 6.89 -11.35
C TYR A 26 -6.44 6.03 -10.75
N VAL A 27 -7.55 6.67 -10.40
CA VAL A 27 -8.68 6.05 -9.70
C VAL A 27 -9.97 6.54 -10.36
N ASP A 28 -10.76 5.61 -10.91
CA ASP A 28 -12.08 5.87 -11.49
C ASP A 28 -12.10 7.03 -12.52
N GLY A 29 -11.11 7.05 -13.43
CA GLY A 29 -11.02 8.08 -14.47
C GLY A 29 -10.35 9.39 -14.03
N GLN A 30 -9.89 9.49 -12.78
CA GLN A 30 -9.34 10.71 -12.21
C GLN A 30 -7.87 10.52 -11.82
N ILE A 31 -7.06 11.56 -12.06
CA ILE A 31 -5.71 11.65 -11.51
C ILE A 31 -5.78 12.28 -10.13
N ILE A 32 -5.25 11.59 -9.12
CA ILE A 32 -5.19 12.06 -7.75
C ILE A 32 -3.74 11.99 -7.27
N GLN A 33 -3.15 13.12 -6.93
CA GLN A 33 -1.79 13.14 -6.38
C GLN A 33 -1.79 12.71 -4.90
N LYS A 34 -0.80 11.90 -4.49
CA LYS A 34 -0.58 11.60 -3.07
C LYS A 34 -0.15 12.87 -2.31
N PRO A 35 -0.47 12.98 -1.00
CA PRO A 35 0.10 14.03 -0.16
C PRO A 35 1.60 13.82 0.02
N MET A 36 2.32 14.88 0.39
CA MET A 36 3.73 14.77 0.78
C MET A 36 3.83 13.93 2.06
N PRO A 37 4.71 12.90 2.11
CA PRO A 37 4.95 12.16 3.34
C PRO A 37 5.54 13.10 4.40
N GLN A 38 5.16 12.87 5.66
CA GLN A 38 5.61 13.64 6.82
C GLN A 38 6.42 12.76 7.77
N GLY A 39 7.06 13.36 8.78
CA GLY A 39 8.01 12.67 9.66
C GLY A 39 7.48 11.36 10.28
N LYS A 40 6.26 11.36 10.86
CA LYS A 40 5.66 10.15 11.45
C LYS A 40 5.44 9.04 10.42
N HIS A 41 4.94 9.41 9.23
CA HIS A 41 4.73 8.48 8.12
C HIS A 41 6.06 7.85 7.69
N SER A 42 7.07 8.68 7.44
CA SER A 42 8.39 8.22 7.01
C SER A 42 9.10 7.36 8.06
N ALA A 43 8.93 7.66 9.35
CA ALA A 43 9.48 6.84 10.43
C ALA A 43 8.86 5.43 10.44
N ILE A 44 7.53 5.34 10.43
CA ILE A 44 6.83 4.04 10.40
C ILE A 44 7.16 3.28 9.11
N GLN A 45 7.10 3.92 7.94
CA GLN A 45 7.42 3.27 6.66
C GLN A 45 8.86 2.77 6.64
N GLY A 46 9.81 3.57 7.15
CA GLY A 46 11.24 3.27 7.20
C GLY A 46 11.58 2.06 8.06
N GLU A 47 10.84 1.82 9.15
CA GLU A 47 11.03 0.66 10.04
C GLU A 47 10.19 -0.55 9.64
N LEU A 48 8.98 -0.34 9.12
CA LEU A 48 8.06 -1.42 8.78
C LEU A 48 8.54 -2.23 7.57
N VAL A 49 9.08 -1.57 6.54
CA VAL A 49 9.64 -2.25 5.35
C VAL A 49 10.77 -3.22 5.71
N PRO A 50 11.83 -2.83 6.45
CA PRO A 50 12.87 -3.78 6.87
C PRO A 50 12.35 -4.81 7.87
N ALA A 51 11.42 -4.47 8.78
CA ALA A 51 10.82 -5.46 9.68
C ALA A 51 10.11 -6.59 8.91
N ILE A 52 9.28 -6.25 7.92
CA ILE A 52 8.62 -7.24 7.04
C ILE A 52 9.68 -8.03 6.26
N ASN A 53 10.58 -7.33 5.56
CA ASN A 53 11.59 -7.98 4.72
C ASN A 53 12.55 -8.88 5.52
N GLY A 54 12.81 -8.58 6.80
CA GLY A 54 13.61 -9.41 7.68
C GLY A 54 13.03 -10.81 7.89
N VAL A 55 11.70 -10.94 7.84
CA VAL A 55 11.00 -12.22 7.98
C VAL A 55 10.82 -12.91 6.62
N VAL A 56 10.33 -12.18 5.61
CA VAL A 56 9.87 -12.82 4.36
C VAL A 56 10.93 -13.01 3.28
N LYS A 57 11.98 -12.17 3.27
CA LYS A 57 12.99 -12.15 2.19
C LYS A 57 14.04 -13.28 2.30
N PRO A 58 14.55 -13.67 3.48
CA PRO A 58 15.64 -14.65 3.58
C PRO A 58 15.30 -16.01 2.95
N GLN A 59 14.06 -16.47 3.13
CA GLN A 59 13.57 -17.72 2.57
C GLN A 59 12.87 -17.54 1.23
N ARG A 60 12.93 -16.35 0.63
CA ARG A 60 12.26 -16.01 -0.63
C ARG A 60 10.76 -16.33 -0.59
N VAL A 61 10.08 -15.97 0.51
CA VAL A 61 8.64 -16.15 0.67
C VAL A 61 7.88 -15.00 0.04
N ALA A 62 8.31 -13.78 0.32
CA ALA A 62 7.75 -12.55 -0.22
C ALA A 62 8.80 -11.42 -0.20
N ARG A 63 8.40 -10.24 -0.68
CA ARG A 63 9.20 -9.02 -0.59
C ARG A 63 8.29 -7.80 -0.46
N ALA A 64 8.64 -6.90 0.46
CA ALA A 64 8.00 -5.61 0.64
C ALA A 64 8.74 -4.53 -0.16
N PHE A 65 7.97 -3.69 -0.85
CA PHE A 65 8.44 -2.58 -1.69
C PHE A 65 7.76 -1.27 -1.22
N PRO A 66 8.53 -0.22 -0.89
CA PRO A 66 7.97 1.10 -0.63
C PRO A 66 7.59 1.81 -1.93
N GLU A 67 6.48 2.54 -1.93
CA GLU A 67 6.05 3.42 -3.03
C GLU A 67 6.03 2.74 -4.43
N LEU A 68 5.62 1.48 -4.50
CA LEU A 68 5.59 0.72 -5.75
C LEU A 68 4.26 0.92 -6.49
N ARG A 69 4.33 1.41 -7.73
CA ARG A 69 3.15 1.53 -8.61
C ARG A 69 2.58 0.15 -8.96
N CYS A 70 1.31 -0.06 -8.61
CA CYS A 70 0.56 -1.28 -8.92
C CYS A 70 -0.62 -0.92 -9.83
N THR A 71 -0.66 -1.51 -11.03
CA THR A 71 -1.69 -1.20 -12.04
C THR A 71 -2.57 -2.43 -12.31
N PHE A 72 -3.83 -2.37 -11.92
CA PHE A 72 -4.77 -3.49 -12.03
C PHE A 72 -6.21 -3.02 -11.85
N GLY A 73 -7.16 -3.74 -12.47
CA GLY A 73 -8.58 -3.44 -12.31
C GLY A 73 -8.98 -2.04 -12.77
N ASP A 74 -8.39 -1.57 -13.87
CA ASP A 74 -8.59 -0.22 -14.43
C ASP A 74 -8.18 0.93 -13.49
N ARG A 75 -7.29 0.65 -12.53
CA ARG A 75 -6.66 1.64 -11.65
C ARG A 75 -5.15 1.50 -11.66
N SER A 76 -4.45 2.59 -11.33
CA SER A 76 -3.01 2.59 -11.07
C SER A 76 -2.75 3.33 -9.76
N ILE A 77 -2.45 2.58 -8.72
CA ILE A 77 -2.28 3.09 -7.36
C ILE A 77 -0.83 2.93 -6.89
N VAL A 78 -0.45 3.68 -5.85
CA VAL A 78 0.89 3.61 -5.25
C VAL A 78 0.73 3.45 -3.74
N PRO A 79 0.56 2.21 -3.23
CA PRO A 79 0.51 1.98 -1.79
C PRO A 79 1.80 2.44 -1.12
N ASP A 80 1.70 2.89 0.13
CA ASP A 80 2.91 3.23 0.90
C ASP A 80 3.84 2.01 1.02
N ILE A 81 3.29 0.82 1.26
CA ILE A 81 4.05 -0.44 1.16
C ILE A 81 3.21 -1.49 0.44
N ALA A 82 3.79 -2.08 -0.61
CA ALA A 82 3.24 -3.21 -1.33
C ALA A 82 4.08 -4.46 -1.07
N VAL A 83 3.45 -5.54 -0.62
CA VAL A 83 4.13 -6.83 -0.39
C VAL A 83 3.62 -7.85 -1.39
N PHE A 84 4.54 -8.48 -2.12
CA PHE A 84 4.24 -9.54 -3.09
C PHE A 84 4.90 -10.84 -2.65
N LEU A 85 4.15 -11.95 -2.74
CA LEU A 85 4.71 -13.29 -2.68
C LEU A 85 5.81 -13.44 -3.73
N TRP A 86 6.85 -14.19 -3.41
CA TRP A 86 8.02 -14.29 -4.28
C TRP A 86 7.68 -14.83 -5.66
N SER A 87 6.74 -15.78 -5.73
CA SER A 87 6.21 -16.35 -6.98
C SER A 87 5.37 -15.37 -7.81
N ARG A 88 4.94 -14.24 -7.23
CA ARG A 88 4.14 -13.20 -7.89
C ARG A 88 4.95 -11.95 -8.24
N ILE A 89 6.24 -11.90 -7.90
CA ILE A 89 7.13 -10.81 -8.30
C ILE A 89 7.48 -11.01 -9.78
N PRO A 90 7.12 -10.09 -10.68
CA PRO A 90 7.46 -10.20 -12.09
C PRO A 90 8.97 -10.06 -12.27
N CYS A 91 9.53 -10.88 -13.17
CA CYS A 91 10.92 -10.78 -13.59
C CYS A 91 11.02 -10.38 -15.06
N ASP A 92 12.07 -9.63 -15.40
CA ASP A 92 12.43 -9.30 -16.78
C ASP A 92 13.20 -10.44 -17.47
N GLU A 93 13.69 -10.19 -18.68
CA GLU A 93 14.45 -11.16 -19.49
C GLU A 93 15.77 -11.59 -18.82
N ASN A 94 16.31 -10.78 -17.91
CA ASN A 94 17.53 -11.10 -17.16
C ASN A 94 17.24 -11.86 -15.86
N GLY A 95 15.96 -12.10 -15.54
CA GLY A 95 15.55 -12.68 -14.26
C GLY A 95 15.60 -11.68 -13.10
N GLU A 96 15.77 -10.38 -13.39
CA GLU A 96 15.75 -9.30 -12.40
C GLU A 96 14.31 -8.84 -12.15
N VAL A 97 14.06 -8.14 -11.04
CA VAL A 97 12.71 -7.63 -10.75
C VAL A 97 12.30 -6.63 -11.82
N ALA A 98 11.16 -6.89 -12.48
CA ALA A 98 10.68 -6.02 -13.56
C ALA A 98 10.25 -4.64 -13.03
N ASN A 99 10.37 -3.62 -13.88
CA ASN A 99 9.97 -2.25 -13.55
C ASN A 99 8.44 -2.05 -13.43
N THR A 100 7.64 -2.97 -13.98
CA THR A 100 6.18 -2.81 -14.05
C THR A 100 5.47 -3.91 -13.28
N PHE A 101 4.50 -3.52 -12.44
CA PHE A 101 3.66 -4.43 -11.67
C PHE A 101 2.20 -4.26 -12.10
N SER A 102 1.71 -5.23 -12.87
CA SER A 102 0.34 -5.24 -13.43
C SER A 102 -0.63 -6.06 -12.58
N ALA A 103 -0.43 -6.08 -11.26
CA ALA A 103 -1.19 -6.92 -10.33
C ALA A 103 -1.37 -6.23 -8.97
N ALA A 104 -2.41 -6.64 -8.23
CA ALA A 104 -2.60 -6.23 -6.84
C ALA A 104 -1.56 -6.90 -5.92
N PRO A 105 -1.03 -6.21 -4.90
CA PRO A 105 -0.13 -6.82 -3.92
C PRO A 105 -0.84 -7.94 -3.14
N ASP A 106 -0.08 -8.88 -2.58
CA ASP A 106 -0.63 -9.89 -1.66
C ASP A 106 -0.99 -9.26 -0.30
N TRP A 107 -0.26 -8.24 0.10
CA TRP A 107 -0.55 -7.42 1.28
C TRP A 107 -0.24 -5.95 0.99
N THR A 108 -1.25 -5.10 1.17
CA THR A 108 -1.16 -3.64 0.99
C THR A 108 -1.14 -2.97 2.34
N ILE A 109 -0.29 -1.97 2.54
CA ILE A 109 -0.21 -1.20 3.78
C ILE A 109 -0.19 0.27 3.41
N GLU A 110 -1.05 1.03 4.09
CA GLU A 110 -1.18 2.46 3.93
C GLU A 110 -1.04 3.11 5.30
N ILE A 111 -0.26 4.19 5.38
CA ILE A 111 0.04 4.92 6.60
C ILE A 111 -0.56 6.30 6.44
N LEU A 112 -1.46 6.70 7.34
CA LEU A 112 -2.05 8.03 7.26
C LEU A 112 -1.01 9.11 7.57
N SER A 113 -1.11 10.20 6.81
CA SER A 113 -0.47 11.47 7.09
C SER A 113 -1.55 12.55 7.23
N PRO A 114 -1.29 13.69 7.90
CA PRO A 114 -2.33 14.69 8.20
C PRO A 114 -3.14 15.20 7.01
N ALA A 115 -2.56 15.21 5.80
CA ALA A 115 -3.24 15.65 4.57
C ALA A 115 -3.85 14.50 3.75
N GLN A 116 -3.78 13.26 4.24
CA GLN A 116 -4.23 12.08 3.52
C GLN A 116 -5.71 11.82 3.76
N SER A 117 -6.47 11.70 2.67
CA SER A 117 -7.88 11.31 2.77
C SER A 117 -7.99 9.84 3.18
N GLN A 118 -8.44 9.59 4.40
CA GLN A 118 -8.74 8.25 4.89
C GLN A 118 -9.73 7.52 3.96
N THR A 119 -10.80 8.20 3.52
CA THR A 119 -11.77 7.63 2.58
C THR A 119 -11.14 7.15 1.28
N LYS A 120 -10.19 7.92 0.71
CA LYS A 120 -9.47 7.50 -0.50
C LYS A 120 -8.65 6.25 -0.25
N VAL A 121 -7.89 6.24 0.84
CA VAL A 121 -7.03 5.12 1.22
C VAL A 121 -7.85 3.85 1.45
N THR A 122 -8.96 3.92 2.20
CA THR A 122 -9.87 2.78 2.39
C THR A 122 -10.41 2.27 1.04
N LYS A 123 -10.80 3.15 0.11
CA LYS A 123 -11.23 2.74 -1.24
C LYS A 123 -10.14 2.01 -2.01
N ASN A 124 -8.87 2.42 -1.88
CA ASN A 124 -7.74 1.74 -2.51
C ASN A 124 -7.50 0.36 -1.89
N ILE A 125 -7.53 0.24 -0.57
CA ILE A 125 -7.42 -1.05 0.13
C ILE A 125 -8.54 -2.01 -0.30
N LEU A 126 -9.79 -1.54 -0.32
CA LEU A 126 -10.93 -2.37 -0.76
C LEU A 126 -10.81 -2.78 -2.24
N HIS A 127 -10.24 -1.91 -3.09
CA HIS A 127 -9.92 -2.26 -4.48
C HIS A 127 -8.87 -3.36 -4.55
N CYS A 128 -7.78 -3.26 -3.78
CA CYS A 128 -6.77 -4.32 -3.65
C CYS A 128 -7.43 -5.67 -3.27
N LEU A 129 -8.27 -5.70 -2.23
CA LEU A 129 -8.95 -6.91 -1.77
C LEU A 129 -9.88 -7.50 -2.84
N LYS A 130 -10.60 -6.67 -3.59
CA LYS A 130 -11.44 -7.09 -4.72
C LYS A 130 -10.62 -7.78 -5.82
N HIS A 131 -9.34 -7.45 -5.94
CA HIS A 131 -8.42 -7.96 -6.96
C HIS A 131 -7.39 -8.97 -6.43
N GLY A 132 -7.68 -9.61 -5.29
CA GLY A 132 -6.93 -10.79 -4.81
C GLY A 132 -5.88 -10.50 -3.75
N THR A 133 -5.78 -9.26 -3.24
CA THR A 133 -5.00 -8.97 -2.03
C THR A 133 -5.55 -9.74 -0.84
N GLN A 134 -4.67 -10.34 -0.05
CA GLN A 134 -5.02 -11.19 1.10
C GLN A 134 -5.30 -10.37 2.36
N MET A 135 -4.61 -9.23 2.50
CA MET A 135 -4.77 -8.34 3.65
C MET A 135 -4.48 -6.88 3.28
N GLY A 136 -5.22 -5.97 3.89
CA GLY A 136 -4.93 -4.54 3.87
C GLY A 136 -4.71 -4.02 5.29
N TRP A 137 -3.66 -3.25 5.50
CA TRP A 137 -3.46 -2.46 6.72
C TRP A 137 -3.67 -0.98 6.42
N LEU A 138 -4.40 -0.31 7.31
CA LEU A 138 -4.47 1.14 7.40
C LEU A 138 -3.96 1.54 8.78
N ILE A 139 -2.80 2.19 8.82
CA ILE A 139 -2.15 2.63 10.05
C ILE A 139 -2.49 4.10 10.24
N ASP A 140 -3.06 4.45 11.40
CA ASP A 140 -3.27 5.82 11.84
C ASP A 140 -2.26 6.19 12.94
N PRO A 141 -1.20 6.96 12.63
CA PRO A 141 -0.19 7.33 13.61
C PRO A 141 -0.67 8.33 14.67
N ASP A 142 -1.73 9.10 14.40
CA ASP A 142 -2.25 10.11 15.34
C ASP A 142 -3.16 9.44 16.37
N GLU A 143 -4.01 8.51 15.92
CA GLU A 143 -4.88 7.71 16.79
C GLU A 143 -4.22 6.42 17.31
N LYS A 144 -2.96 6.16 16.94
CA LYS A 144 -2.22 4.92 17.29
C LYS A 144 -3.04 3.66 17.07
N THR A 145 -3.69 3.59 15.91
CA THR A 145 -4.64 2.53 15.57
C THR A 145 -4.24 1.86 14.26
N VAL A 146 -4.43 0.54 14.16
CA VAL A 146 -4.30 -0.20 12.90
C VAL A 146 -5.64 -0.83 12.56
N PHE A 147 -6.18 -0.49 11.39
CA PHE A 147 -7.33 -1.20 10.82
C PHE A 147 -6.84 -2.30 9.90
N VAL A 148 -7.36 -3.51 10.10
CA VAL A 148 -7.03 -4.67 9.29
C VAL A 148 -8.25 -5.06 8.46
N TYR A 149 -8.04 -5.16 7.16
CA TYR A 149 -9.04 -5.54 6.19
C TYR A 149 -8.69 -6.89 5.58
N ARG A 150 -9.66 -7.80 5.53
CA ARG A 150 -9.56 -9.11 4.88
C ARG A 150 -10.71 -9.33 3.91
N PRO A 151 -10.53 -10.14 2.85
CA PRO A 151 -11.61 -10.43 1.93
C PRO A 151 -12.82 -11.04 2.63
N LYS A 152 -14.01 -10.45 2.43
CA LYS A 152 -15.30 -10.95 2.95
C LYS A 152 -15.37 -11.07 4.48
N GLN A 153 -14.62 -10.24 5.21
CA GLN A 153 -14.68 -10.17 6.66
C GLN A 153 -14.95 -8.72 7.10
N GLU A 154 -15.42 -8.56 8.34
CA GLU A 154 -15.53 -7.24 8.96
C GLU A 154 -14.14 -6.64 9.18
N THR A 155 -14.07 -5.31 9.23
CA THR A 155 -12.82 -4.61 9.54
C THR A 155 -12.49 -4.83 11.02
N GLU A 156 -11.28 -5.28 11.30
CA GLU A 156 -10.75 -5.40 12.66
C GLU A 156 -9.97 -4.15 13.03
N VAL A 157 -10.03 -3.76 14.31
CA VAL A 157 -9.39 -2.57 14.86
C VAL A 157 -8.43 -3.00 15.96
N PHE A 158 -7.19 -2.54 15.89
CA PHE A 158 -6.15 -2.82 16.87
C PHE A 158 -5.63 -1.49 17.41
N ASP A 159 -5.97 -1.19 18.66
CA ASP A 159 -5.62 0.04 19.36
C ASP A 159 -5.08 -0.21 20.79
N GLN A 160 -5.07 -1.46 21.25
CA GLN A 160 -4.50 -1.80 22.55
C GLN A 160 -2.99 -2.06 22.43
N PRO A 161 -2.16 -1.57 23.37
CA PRO A 161 -0.70 -1.65 23.26
C PRO A 161 -0.13 -3.06 23.05
N ASP A 162 -0.65 -4.05 23.78
CA ASP A 162 -0.09 -5.41 23.80
C ASP A 162 -0.78 -6.36 22.79
N GLU A 163 -1.70 -5.85 21.96
CA GLU A 163 -2.30 -6.63 20.88
C GLU A 163 -1.27 -6.95 19.79
N SER A 164 -1.25 -8.22 19.38
CA SER A 164 -0.50 -8.65 18.21
C SER A 164 -1.25 -8.24 16.94
N LEU A 165 -0.56 -7.48 16.09
CA LEU A 165 -1.08 -7.06 14.80
C LEU A 165 -1.04 -8.27 13.84
N PRO A 166 -2.18 -8.66 13.27
CA PRO A 166 -2.19 -9.82 12.41
C PRO A 166 -1.56 -9.49 11.05
N ALA A 167 -0.67 -10.37 10.59
CA ALA A 167 -0.10 -10.36 9.25
C ALA A 167 -0.70 -11.49 8.40
N PRO A 168 -0.55 -11.45 7.06
CA PRO A 168 -0.87 -12.60 6.21
C PRO A 168 -0.11 -13.85 6.65
N SER A 169 -0.66 -15.04 6.44
CA SER A 169 -0.04 -16.30 6.91
C SER A 169 1.35 -16.58 6.32
N PHE A 170 1.70 -15.96 5.18
CA PHE A 170 3.04 -16.06 4.61
C PHE A 170 4.08 -15.16 5.29
N ALA A 171 3.62 -14.20 6.09
CA ALA A 171 4.46 -13.26 6.83
C ALA A 171 4.32 -13.59 8.32
N GLU A 172 5.23 -14.40 8.85
CA GLU A 172 5.34 -14.71 10.29
C GLU A 172 5.83 -13.50 11.11
N LEU A 173 5.31 -12.30 10.82
CA LEU A 173 5.68 -11.05 11.46
C LEU A 173 5.06 -10.99 12.85
N GLN A 174 5.90 -10.99 13.88
CA GLN A 174 5.49 -10.76 15.26
C GLN A 174 5.64 -9.27 15.58
N LEU A 175 4.55 -8.51 15.45
CA LEU A 175 4.52 -7.08 15.75
C LEU A 175 3.32 -6.75 16.63
N THR A 176 3.51 -5.92 17.65
CA THR A 176 2.40 -5.38 18.47
C THR A 176 2.13 -3.93 18.14
N SER A 177 0.93 -3.43 18.49
CA SER A 177 0.59 -2.01 18.33
C SER A 177 1.60 -1.12 19.07
N LYS A 178 1.98 -1.47 20.30
CA LYS A 178 3.01 -0.75 21.07
C LYS A 178 4.35 -0.71 20.34
N ALA A 179 4.81 -1.83 19.78
CA ALA A 179 6.08 -1.89 19.07
C ALA A 179 6.05 -1.04 17.78
N LEU A 180 4.97 -1.12 17.01
CA LEU A 180 4.76 -0.31 15.81
C LEU A 180 4.84 1.19 16.11
N PHE A 181 4.11 1.66 17.11
CA PHE A 181 4.07 3.09 17.43
C PHE A 181 5.27 3.56 18.28
N ALA A 182 6.06 2.66 18.85
CA ALA A 182 7.33 3.00 19.50
C ALA A 182 8.38 3.51 18.49
N TRP A 183 8.26 3.18 17.19
CA TRP A 183 9.11 3.72 16.13
C TRP A 183 8.96 5.23 15.90
N LEU A 184 7.94 5.85 16.51
CA LEU A 184 7.78 7.31 16.52
C LEU A 184 8.60 8.01 17.60
N LEU A 185 9.23 7.26 18.51
CA LEU A 185 10.11 7.80 19.55
C LEU A 185 11.51 7.99 18.96
N GLY A 186 12.06 9.20 19.13
CA GLY A 186 13.41 9.56 18.68
C GLY A 186 14.51 9.27 19.71
#